data_AF-A0A7S2M1Z8-F1
#
_entry.id   AF-A0A7S2M1Z8-F1
#
_cell.length_a   1.000
_cell.length_b   1.000
_cell.length_c   1.000
_cell.angle_alpha   90.00
_cell.angle_beta   90.00
_cell.angle_gamma   90.00
#
_symmetry.space_group_name_H-M   'P 1'
#
loop_
_entity.id
_entity.type
_entity.pdbx_description
1 polymer ?
#
loop_
_entity_poly.entity_id
_entity_poly.type
_entity_poly.pdbx_seq_one_letter_code
_entity_poly.pdbx_strand_id
1 'polypeptide(L)'
;GPRAAMQGEHASVAAGVDASLYPVAVLIDELRHDDLQLRLNSIRSLGTIATALGQERTREELLPFLQEIIDDDDEVLIALAEQLRQGIPWVGGAAYAHALTGPLEELCNVEEISVRESATEALKSLAGQMSAEQLSRHFCPLIARLASHDWFTSRISVCNLFAAALPNVNEAKRDDLLKTYLRLCGDDTPMVRRQAANVLGSVAEELDQEAPLEDLLQAFEKFSRDEQDSVRILAIKNCIALGRLRDSPDWQGHIIPVMKGCAEDKSWRVRYTMADSVQQLCEVFRSKATTAVMPLYLQLLSDQEVEVRMIAAARIAPVSAFNPTKEFLEALMPAMEKLTMPREHSQHVRASLAGSVLGLTPIFGTKLTVDYLISIFLHLLRDESPEVRLKL
;
A
#
# COMPACT_ATOMS: atom_id res chain seq x y z
N GLY A 1 -19.72 -7.19 83.22
CA GLY A 1 -20.35 -8.16 82.30
C GLY A 1 -19.80 -7.92 80.91
N PRO A 2 -19.30 -8.94 80.22
CA PRO A 2 -18.23 -8.81 79.23
C PRO A 2 -18.76 -8.47 77.83
N ARG A 3 -18.06 -7.59 77.12
CA ARG A 3 -17.84 -7.66 75.66
C ARG A 3 -16.63 -6.80 75.27
N ALA A 4 -15.52 -7.07 75.93
CA ALA A 4 -14.20 -6.94 75.32
C ALA A 4 -13.91 -8.30 74.67
N ALA A 5 -13.92 -8.36 73.35
CA ALA A 5 -13.35 -9.41 72.47
C ALA A 5 -14.08 -9.42 71.13
N MET A 6 -13.88 -8.40 70.28
CA MET A 6 -14.10 -8.52 68.82
C MET A 6 -13.51 -7.38 67.98
N GLN A 7 -12.51 -6.65 68.51
CA GLN A 7 -11.81 -5.57 67.78
C GLN A 7 -10.39 -5.97 67.34
N GLY A 8 -10.06 -7.27 67.33
CA GLY A 8 -8.67 -7.74 67.28
C GLY A 8 -8.21 -8.49 66.03
N GLU A 9 -9.04 -8.75 65.01
CA GLU A 9 -8.67 -9.75 63.97
C GLU A 9 -8.81 -9.34 62.50
N HIS A 10 -9.16 -8.09 62.19
CA HIS A 10 -9.13 -7.61 60.78
C HIS A 10 -7.99 -6.61 60.48
N ALA A 11 -7.09 -6.37 61.45
CA ALA A 11 -6.02 -5.38 61.32
C ALA A 11 -4.66 -5.94 60.84
N SER A 12 -4.58 -7.17 60.32
CA SER A 12 -3.27 -7.77 59.99
C SER A 12 -3.13 -8.43 58.61
N VAL A 13 -3.96 -8.09 57.62
CA VAL A 13 -3.79 -8.62 56.24
C VAL A 13 -3.62 -7.54 55.17
N ALA A 14 -3.67 -6.24 55.52
CA ALA A 14 -3.56 -5.14 54.57
C ALA A 14 -2.21 -4.38 54.65
N ALA A 15 -1.15 -5.02 55.12
CA ALA A 15 0.19 -4.44 55.13
C ALA A 15 1.07 -5.18 54.11
N GLY A 16 0.96 -4.81 52.84
CA GLY A 16 1.77 -5.42 51.79
C GLY A 16 1.41 -5.08 50.33
N VAL A 17 0.40 -4.24 50.06
CA VAL A 17 0.22 -3.71 48.71
C VAL A 17 1.09 -2.46 48.60
N ASP A 18 2.20 -2.61 47.88
CA ASP A 18 3.22 -1.61 47.66
C ASP A 18 2.59 -0.28 47.19
N ALA A 19 2.86 0.83 47.88
CA ALA A 19 2.24 2.13 47.59
C ALA A 19 2.55 2.67 46.16
N SER A 20 3.49 2.02 45.46
CA SER A 20 3.82 2.23 44.05
C SER A 20 2.79 1.68 43.05
N LEU A 21 1.88 0.78 43.51
CA LEU A 21 0.93 0.06 42.66
C LEU A 21 -0.45 0.73 42.52
N TYR A 22 -0.81 1.59 43.46
CA TYR A 22 -2.14 2.23 43.48
C TYR A 22 -2.43 3.07 42.22
N PRO A 23 -1.50 3.87 41.67
CA PRO A 23 -1.73 4.61 40.43
C PRO A 23 -1.91 3.70 39.21
N VAL A 24 -1.23 2.55 39.19
CA VAL A 24 -1.33 1.57 38.11
C VAL A 24 -2.68 0.87 38.14
N ALA A 25 -3.16 0.47 39.32
CA ALA A 25 -4.49 -0.14 39.46
C ALA A 25 -5.61 0.82 39.01
N VAL A 26 -5.50 2.11 39.35
CA VAL A 26 -6.44 3.14 38.89
C VAL A 26 -6.38 3.32 37.37
N LEU A 27 -5.18 3.36 36.77
CA LEU A 27 -5.03 3.51 35.32
C LEU A 27 -5.51 2.27 34.54
N ILE A 28 -5.36 1.07 35.12
CA ILE A 28 -5.91 -0.19 34.59
C ILE A 28 -7.44 -0.19 34.70
N ASP A 29 -8.01 0.31 35.80
CA ASP A 29 -9.46 0.46 35.95
C ASP A 29 -10.02 1.51 34.97
N GLU A 30 -9.29 2.60 34.70
CA GLU A 30 -9.70 3.60 33.71
C GLU A 30 -9.70 3.05 32.27
N LEU A 31 -8.81 2.10 31.96
CA LEU A 31 -8.84 1.39 30.67
C LEU A 31 -10.09 0.52 30.50
N ARG A 32 -10.81 0.20 31.58
CA ARG A 32 -12.10 -0.52 31.55
C ARG A 32 -13.29 0.38 31.83
N HIS A 33 -13.10 1.70 31.82
CA HIS A 33 -14.16 2.65 32.15
C HIS A 33 -15.22 2.70 31.03
N ASP A 34 -16.50 2.89 31.37
CA ASP A 34 -17.60 2.91 30.38
C ASP A 34 -17.50 4.10 29.39
N ASP A 35 -16.97 5.22 29.85
CA ASP A 35 -16.75 6.44 29.05
C ASP A 35 -15.58 6.29 28.06
N LEU A 36 -15.90 6.39 26.76
CA LEU A 36 -14.94 6.33 25.65
C LEU A 36 -13.78 7.32 25.78
N GLN A 37 -14.06 8.58 26.17
CA GLN A 37 -13.03 9.61 26.24
C GLN A 37 -12.05 9.34 27.37
N LEU A 38 -12.51 8.76 28.48
CA LEU A 38 -11.63 8.34 29.57
C LEU A 38 -10.73 7.20 29.12
N ARG A 39 -11.27 6.16 28.46
CA ARG A 39 -10.44 5.07 27.89
C ARG A 39 -9.40 5.59 26.89
N LEU A 40 -9.80 6.49 25.99
CA LEU A 40 -8.89 7.12 25.02
C LEU A 40 -7.76 7.90 25.71
N ASN A 41 -8.07 8.68 26.74
CA ASN A 41 -7.07 9.44 27.49
C ASN A 41 -6.10 8.51 28.24
N SER A 42 -6.58 7.40 28.77
CA SER A 42 -5.76 6.38 29.43
C SER A 42 -4.84 5.68 28.42
N ILE A 43 -5.35 5.32 27.23
CA ILE A 43 -4.52 4.77 26.13
C ILE A 43 -3.42 5.76 25.72
N ARG A 44 -3.76 7.04 25.52
CA ARG A 44 -2.77 8.08 25.19
C ARG A 44 -1.71 8.29 26.27
N SER A 45 -2.00 7.85 27.50
CA SER A 45 -1.10 7.92 28.65
C SER A 45 -0.35 6.61 28.92
N LEU A 46 -0.41 5.61 28.02
CA LEU A 46 0.25 4.31 28.17
C LEU A 46 1.76 4.43 28.42
N GLY A 47 2.44 5.38 27.79
CA GLY A 47 3.87 5.59 28.05
C GLY A 47 4.18 5.98 29.49
N THR A 48 3.31 6.79 30.13
CA THR A 48 3.43 7.15 31.54
C THR A 48 3.16 5.94 32.44
N ILE A 49 2.11 5.16 32.13
CA ILE A 49 1.76 3.93 32.85
C ILE A 49 2.93 2.94 32.81
N ALA A 50 3.46 2.66 31.62
CA ALA A 50 4.56 1.73 31.43
C ALA A 50 5.86 2.21 32.12
N THR A 51 6.13 3.51 32.10
CA THR A 51 7.28 4.09 32.81
C THR A 51 7.16 3.91 34.32
N ALA A 52 5.95 4.07 34.88
CA ALA A 52 5.69 3.89 36.31
C ALA A 52 5.74 2.40 36.74
N LEU A 53 5.22 1.50 35.90
CA LEU A 53 5.26 0.05 36.10
C LEU A 53 6.68 -0.52 36.07
N GLY A 54 7.54 0.07 35.23
CA GLY A 54 8.84 -0.50 34.89
C GLY A 54 8.76 -1.56 33.79
N GLN A 55 9.92 -1.91 33.23
CA GLN A 55 10.01 -2.68 32.00
C GLN A 55 9.55 -4.14 32.14
N GLU A 56 9.87 -4.77 33.28
CA GLU A 56 9.52 -6.16 33.57
C GLU A 56 8.01 -6.33 33.67
N ARG A 57 7.37 -5.55 34.52
CA ARG A 57 5.92 -5.59 34.72
C ARG A 57 5.14 -5.08 33.51
N THR A 58 5.72 -4.17 32.72
CA THR A 58 5.12 -3.82 31.42
C THR A 58 5.02 -5.05 30.53
N ARG A 59 6.05 -5.89 30.45
CA ARG A 59 6.03 -7.11 29.63
C ARG A 59 5.12 -8.19 30.21
N GLU A 60 5.11 -8.37 31.52
CA GLU A 60 4.44 -9.49 32.18
C GLU A 60 2.98 -9.21 32.59
N GLU A 61 2.60 -7.95 32.75
CA GLU A 61 1.26 -7.56 33.22
C GLU A 61 0.56 -6.65 32.20
N LEU A 62 1.16 -5.53 31.81
CA LEU A 62 0.49 -4.53 30.96
C LEU A 62 0.23 -5.05 29.55
N LEU A 63 1.21 -5.64 28.87
CA LEU A 63 1.03 -6.12 27.50
C LEU A 63 0.01 -7.27 27.39
N PRO A 64 0.02 -8.29 28.27
CA PRO A 64 -1.05 -9.28 28.31
C PRO A 64 -2.42 -8.66 28.58
N PHE A 65 -2.51 -7.69 29.48
CA PHE A 65 -3.76 -6.97 29.73
C PHE A 65 -4.28 -6.23 28.49
N LEU A 66 -3.39 -5.57 27.73
CA LEU A 66 -3.77 -4.90 26.48
C LEU A 66 -4.21 -5.87 25.38
N GLN A 67 -3.74 -7.13 25.40
CA GLN A 67 -4.25 -8.17 24.50
C GLN A 67 -5.69 -8.57 24.82
N GLU A 68 -6.14 -8.41 26.07
CA GLU A 68 -7.52 -8.72 26.45
C GLU A 68 -8.50 -7.61 26.04
N ILE A 69 -8.04 -6.38 25.80
CA ILE A 69 -8.88 -5.21 25.46
C ILE A 69 -8.98 -5.00 23.94
N ILE A 70 -8.90 -6.08 23.16
CA ILE A 70 -8.98 -6.01 21.69
C ILE A 70 -10.43 -5.83 21.20
N ASP A 71 -11.41 -6.02 22.08
CA ASP A 71 -12.85 -5.83 21.84
C ASP A 71 -13.30 -4.49 22.47
N ASP A 72 -12.76 -3.39 21.95
CA ASP A 72 -13.11 -2.02 22.34
C ASP A 72 -13.43 -1.19 21.08
N ASP A 73 -13.79 0.07 21.28
CA ASP A 73 -14.10 1.03 20.21
C ASP A 73 -12.91 1.24 19.28
N ASP A 74 -13.19 1.35 17.97
CA ASP A 74 -12.16 1.46 16.93
C ASP A 74 -11.20 2.64 17.17
N GLU A 75 -11.67 3.77 17.73
CA GLU A 75 -10.82 4.91 18.06
C GLU A 75 -9.78 4.55 19.14
N VAL A 76 -10.19 3.72 20.12
CA VAL A 76 -9.32 3.25 21.22
C VAL A 76 -8.28 2.29 20.66
N LEU A 77 -8.68 1.37 19.78
CA LEU A 77 -7.79 0.38 19.18
C LEU A 77 -6.76 1.01 18.23
N ILE A 78 -7.16 2.04 17.46
CA ILE A 78 -6.23 2.82 16.63
C ILE A 78 -5.19 3.51 17.51
N ALA A 79 -5.64 4.20 18.57
CA ALA A 79 -4.74 4.87 19.51
C ALA A 79 -3.81 3.88 20.20
N LEU A 80 -4.29 2.69 20.55
CA LEU A 80 -3.49 1.62 21.14
C LEU A 80 -2.36 1.18 20.19
N ALA A 81 -2.66 0.91 18.92
CA ALA A 81 -1.65 0.55 17.93
C ALA A 81 -0.58 1.65 17.75
N GLU A 82 -0.98 2.92 17.74
CA GLU A 82 -0.05 4.06 17.65
C GLU A 82 0.88 4.19 18.86
N GLN A 83 0.35 3.92 20.06
CA GLN A 83 1.10 3.90 21.30
C GLN A 83 2.10 2.74 21.33
N LEU A 84 1.66 1.53 20.97
CA LEU A 84 2.51 0.34 20.90
C LEU A 84 3.68 0.49 19.91
N ARG A 85 3.49 1.23 18.81
CA ARG A 85 4.58 1.57 17.86
C ARG A 85 5.76 2.28 18.55
N GLN A 86 5.48 3.09 19.57
CA GLN A 86 6.47 3.85 20.34
C GLN A 86 6.90 3.11 21.61
N GLY A 87 6.45 1.86 21.82
CA GLY A 87 6.57 1.13 23.08
C GLY A 87 7.90 0.44 23.33
N ILE A 88 8.88 0.52 22.42
CA ILE A 88 10.17 -0.16 22.59
C ILE A 88 10.92 0.27 23.87
N PRO A 89 10.95 1.57 24.25
CA PRO A 89 11.53 1.98 25.53
C PRO A 89 10.82 1.37 26.75
N TRP A 90 9.52 1.09 26.63
CA TRP A 90 8.69 0.57 27.71
C TRP A 90 9.03 -0.87 28.07
N VAL A 91 9.45 -1.66 27.08
CA VAL A 91 9.79 -3.07 27.25
C VAL A 91 11.27 -3.31 27.52
N GLY A 92 12.08 -2.25 27.63
CA GLY A 92 13.53 -2.38 27.86
C GLY A 92 14.40 -2.39 26.62
N GLY A 93 13.93 -1.74 25.56
CA GLY A 93 14.69 -1.51 24.33
C GLY A 93 14.58 -2.65 23.32
N ALA A 94 15.39 -2.57 22.26
CA ALA A 94 15.35 -3.49 21.12
C ALA A 94 15.47 -4.98 21.51
N ALA A 95 16.22 -5.30 22.57
CA ALA A 95 16.36 -6.66 23.09
C ALA A 95 15.03 -7.33 23.46
N TYR A 96 13.99 -6.53 23.77
CA TYR A 96 12.66 -6.99 24.16
C TYR A 96 11.56 -6.50 23.21
N ALA A 97 11.91 -5.97 22.04
CA ALA A 97 10.96 -5.51 21.02
C ALA A 97 9.86 -6.55 20.71
N HIS A 98 10.22 -7.83 20.65
CA HIS A 98 9.29 -8.94 20.42
C HIS A 98 8.12 -9.02 21.42
N ALA A 99 8.22 -8.46 22.62
CA ALA A 99 7.12 -8.48 23.59
C ALA A 99 5.90 -7.69 23.07
N LEU A 100 6.12 -6.68 22.23
CA LEU A 100 5.05 -5.85 21.65
C LEU A 100 4.30 -6.53 20.50
N THR A 101 4.78 -7.68 19.99
CA THR A 101 4.13 -8.32 18.84
C THR A 101 2.77 -8.90 19.19
N GLY A 102 2.57 -9.36 20.43
CA GLY A 102 1.32 -10.02 20.84
C GLY A 102 0.09 -9.13 20.70
N PRO A 103 0.01 -7.95 21.36
CA PRO A 103 -1.15 -7.07 21.21
C PRO A 103 -1.32 -6.58 19.77
N LEU A 104 -0.22 -6.30 19.06
CA LEU A 104 -0.27 -5.87 17.67
C LEU A 104 -0.80 -6.96 16.72
N GLU A 105 -0.49 -8.23 16.99
CA GLU A 105 -1.02 -9.37 16.22
C GLU A 105 -2.53 -9.48 16.35
N GLU A 106 -3.07 -9.30 17.56
CA GLU A 106 -4.52 -9.31 17.77
C GLU A 106 -5.22 -8.14 17.07
N LEU A 107 -4.64 -6.95 17.11
CA LEU A 107 -5.15 -5.79 16.38
C LEU A 107 -5.13 -5.99 14.85
N CYS A 108 -4.24 -6.83 14.33
CA CYS A 108 -4.25 -7.23 12.91
C CYS A 108 -5.41 -8.16 12.53
N ASN A 109 -6.10 -8.77 13.49
CA ASN A 109 -7.25 -9.66 13.27
C ASN A 109 -8.61 -8.93 13.29
N VAL A 110 -8.67 -7.72 13.85
CA VAL A 110 -9.91 -6.90 14.02
C VAL A 110 -10.58 -6.59 12.66
N GLU A 111 -11.90 -6.42 12.65
CA GLU A 111 -12.69 -6.18 11.43
C GLU A 111 -12.50 -4.78 10.82
N GLU A 112 -12.20 -3.77 11.63
CA GLU A 112 -12.03 -2.40 11.16
C GLU A 112 -10.70 -2.22 10.41
N ILE A 113 -10.78 -1.62 9.22
CA ILE A 113 -9.62 -1.47 8.31
C ILE A 113 -8.59 -0.54 8.95
N SER A 114 -9.02 0.59 9.50
CA SER A 114 -8.12 1.59 10.07
C SER A 114 -7.33 1.07 11.27
N VAL A 115 -7.93 0.20 12.10
CA VAL A 115 -7.23 -0.49 13.20
C VAL A 115 -6.12 -1.38 12.65
N ARG A 116 -6.44 -2.23 11.66
CA ARG A 116 -5.46 -3.14 11.05
C ARG A 116 -4.31 -2.41 10.37
N GLU A 117 -4.59 -1.30 9.69
CA GLU A 117 -3.55 -0.47 9.05
C GLU A 117 -2.60 0.13 10.09
N SER A 118 -3.12 0.66 11.19
CA SER A 118 -2.31 1.21 12.28
C SER A 118 -1.42 0.13 12.93
N ALA A 119 -1.99 -1.05 13.21
CA ALA A 119 -1.29 -2.19 13.79
C ALA A 119 -0.19 -2.75 12.86
N THR A 120 -0.51 -2.89 11.57
CA THR A 120 0.44 -3.35 10.55
C THR A 120 1.63 -2.40 10.44
N GLU A 121 1.38 -1.09 10.45
CA GLU A 121 2.45 -0.09 10.38
C GLU A 121 3.30 -0.07 11.66
N ALA A 122 2.70 -0.32 12.83
CA ALA A 122 3.45 -0.55 14.06
C ALA A 122 4.35 -1.79 13.98
N LEU A 123 3.85 -2.91 13.46
CA LEU A 123 4.63 -4.14 13.27
C LEU A 123 5.79 -3.96 12.27
N LYS A 124 5.60 -3.22 11.18
CA LYS A 124 6.69 -2.88 10.25
C LYS A 124 7.79 -2.08 10.93
N SER A 125 7.41 -1.06 11.69
CA SER A 125 8.36 -0.23 12.46
C SER A 125 9.12 -1.06 13.50
N LEU A 126 8.43 -2.01 14.14
CA LEU A 126 9.03 -2.93 15.10
C LEU A 126 10.02 -3.88 14.43
N ALA A 127 9.67 -4.46 13.27
CA ALA A 127 10.52 -5.38 12.52
C ALA A 127 11.88 -4.76 12.16
N GLY A 128 11.90 -3.49 11.76
CA GLY A 128 13.13 -2.74 11.47
C GLY A 128 14.05 -2.50 12.67
N GLN A 129 13.57 -2.75 13.90
CA GLN A 129 14.32 -2.59 15.15
C GLN A 129 14.64 -3.93 15.83
N MET A 130 14.12 -5.04 15.31
CA MET A 130 14.36 -6.38 15.85
C MET A 130 15.67 -6.95 15.31
N SER A 131 16.35 -7.77 16.11
CA SER A 131 17.49 -8.55 15.62
C SER A 131 17.03 -9.68 14.70
N ALA A 132 17.93 -10.20 13.85
CA ALA A 132 17.66 -11.35 12.98
C ALA A 132 17.16 -12.60 13.76
N GLU A 133 17.67 -12.78 14.99
CA GLU A 133 17.23 -13.85 15.89
C GLU A 133 15.80 -13.64 16.38
N GLN A 134 15.45 -12.39 16.76
CA GLN A 134 14.10 -12.05 17.17
C GLN A 134 13.10 -12.17 16.03
N LEU A 135 13.47 -11.69 14.83
CA LEU A 135 12.64 -11.84 13.62
C LEU A 135 12.36 -13.32 13.35
N SER A 136 13.41 -14.15 13.37
CA SER A 136 13.29 -15.58 13.11
C SER A 136 12.45 -16.32 14.15
N ARG A 137 12.57 -15.97 15.43
CA ARG A 137 11.89 -16.65 16.55
C ARG A 137 10.47 -16.16 16.82
N HIS A 138 10.17 -14.90 16.54
CA HIS A 138 8.90 -14.28 16.94
C HIS A 138 8.11 -13.72 15.76
N PHE A 139 8.76 -12.95 14.88
CA PHE A 139 8.08 -12.25 13.78
C PHE A 139 7.68 -13.19 12.64
N CYS A 140 8.56 -14.11 12.21
CA CYS A 140 8.21 -15.09 11.18
C CYS A 140 7.08 -16.04 11.61
N PRO A 141 7.05 -16.58 12.84
CA PRO A 141 5.90 -17.33 13.33
C PRO A 141 4.59 -16.53 13.38
N LEU A 142 4.64 -15.24 13.74
CA LEU A 142 3.48 -14.33 13.68
C LEU A 142 2.96 -14.23 12.24
N ILE A 143 3.84 -13.99 11.27
CA ILE A 143 3.47 -13.97 9.85
C ILE A 143 2.81 -15.29 9.44
N ALA A 144 3.39 -16.42 9.84
CA ALA A 144 2.84 -17.74 9.51
C ALA A 144 1.44 -17.95 10.09
N ARG A 145 1.19 -17.54 11.34
CA ARG A 145 -0.13 -17.61 11.99
C ARG A 145 -1.15 -16.74 11.26
N LEU A 146 -0.89 -15.44 11.10
CA LEU A 146 -1.81 -14.51 10.42
C LEU A 146 -2.14 -14.96 8.98
N ALA A 147 -1.15 -15.50 8.26
CA ALA A 147 -1.32 -16.03 6.90
C ALA A 147 -2.07 -17.37 6.82
N SER A 148 -2.27 -18.06 7.95
CA SER A 148 -2.99 -19.33 8.04
C SER A 148 -4.36 -19.22 8.71
N HIS A 149 -4.71 -18.06 9.26
CA HIS A 149 -6.02 -17.82 9.86
C HIS A 149 -7.14 -18.01 8.85
N ASP A 150 -8.28 -18.54 9.32
CA ASP A 150 -9.48 -18.78 8.51
C ASP A 150 -10.11 -17.48 8.02
N TRP A 151 -10.05 -16.43 8.86
CA TRP A 151 -10.59 -15.12 8.53
C TRP A 151 -9.67 -14.34 7.59
N PHE A 152 -10.24 -13.74 6.55
CA PHE A 152 -9.43 -13.13 5.50
C PHE A 152 -8.79 -11.79 5.90
N THR A 153 -9.29 -11.10 6.93
CA THR A 153 -8.77 -9.77 7.32
C THR A 153 -7.33 -9.86 7.82
N SER A 154 -6.99 -10.90 8.58
CA SER A 154 -5.61 -11.15 9.03
C SER A 154 -4.68 -11.47 7.86
N ARG A 155 -5.19 -12.23 6.86
CA ARG A 155 -4.46 -12.54 5.62
C ARG A 155 -4.24 -11.31 4.75
N ILE A 156 -5.10 -10.30 4.83
CA ILE A 156 -4.86 -8.97 4.23
C ILE A 156 -3.75 -8.24 5.01
N SER A 157 -3.83 -8.17 6.35
CA SER A 157 -2.83 -7.48 7.18
C SER A 157 -1.43 -8.00 6.93
N VAL A 158 -1.27 -9.33 6.92
CA VAL A 158 0.05 -9.97 6.82
C VAL A 158 0.75 -9.72 5.48
N CYS A 159 0.02 -9.49 4.39
CA CYS A 159 0.62 -9.14 3.09
C CYS A 159 1.56 -7.92 3.21
N ASN A 160 1.25 -6.97 4.09
CA ASN A 160 2.07 -5.78 4.29
C ASN A 160 3.34 -6.00 5.12
N LEU A 161 3.52 -7.17 5.75
CA LEU A 161 4.62 -7.43 6.68
C LEU A 161 5.83 -8.10 6.02
N PHE A 162 5.65 -8.69 4.82
CA PHE A 162 6.72 -9.45 4.15
C PHE A 162 7.94 -8.60 3.84
N ALA A 163 7.76 -7.44 3.20
CA ALA A 163 8.87 -6.54 2.86
C ALA A 163 9.67 -6.09 4.10
N ALA A 164 9.01 -5.89 5.24
CA ALA A 164 9.70 -5.51 6.48
C ALA A 164 10.53 -6.64 7.10
N ALA A 165 10.18 -7.90 6.84
CA ALA A 165 10.86 -9.07 7.39
C ALA A 165 12.03 -9.57 6.53
N LEU A 166 11.87 -9.54 5.19
CA LEU A 166 12.79 -10.16 4.23
C LEU A 166 14.28 -9.75 4.37
N PRO A 167 14.64 -8.47 4.58
CA PRO A 167 16.04 -8.04 4.55
C PRO A 167 16.89 -8.55 5.71
N ASN A 168 16.26 -8.87 6.85
CA ASN A 168 16.95 -9.10 8.11
C ASN A 168 16.84 -10.56 8.59
N VAL A 169 16.38 -11.48 7.73
CA VAL A 169 16.31 -12.91 8.04
C VAL A 169 17.32 -13.71 7.22
N ASN A 170 17.65 -14.91 7.70
CA ASN A 170 18.50 -15.84 6.95
C ASN A 170 17.76 -16.44 5.74
N GLU A 171 18.52 -17.06 4.84
CA GLU A 171 18.02 -17.64 3.58
C GLU A 171 16.87 -18.64 3.79
N ALA A 172 16.99 -19.55 4.76
CA ALA A 172 15.93 -20.52 5.04
C ALA A 172 14.61 -19.85 5.47
N LYS A 173 14.68 -18.80 6.29
CA LYS A 173 13.48 -18.04 6.70
C LYS A 173 12.96 -17.14 5.60
N ARG A 174 13.84 -16.62 4.74
CA ARG A 174 13.44 -15.91 3.53
C ARG A 174 12.61 -16.82 2.62
N ASP A 175 13.08 -18.04 2.35
CA ASP A 175 12.35 -19.02 1.55
C ASP A 175 10.98 -19.38 2.15
N ASP A 176 10.90 -19.58 3.46
CA ASP A 176 9.64 -19.83 4.16
C ASP A 176 8.66 -18.65 4.00
N LEU A 177 9.15 -17.41 4.15
CA LEU A 177 8.36 -16.19 3.98
C LEU A 177 7.86 -16.07 2.53
N LEU A 178 8.72 -16.31 1.54
CA LEU A 178 8.37 -16.25 0.13
C LEU A 178 7.33 -17.31 -0.25
N LYS A 179 7.49 -18.56 0.21
CA LYS A 179 6.47 -19.61 0.03
C LYS A 179 5.12 -19.19 0.62
N THR A 180 5.15 -18.58 1.80
CA THR A 180 3.93 -18.09 2.47
C THR A 180 3.28 -16.96 1.68
N TYR A 181 4.07 -16.00 1.20
CA TYR A 181 3.59 -14.90 0.37
C TYR A 181 2.99 -15.39 -0.96
N LEU A 182 3.66 -16.29 -1.67
CA LEU A 182 3.18 -16.87 -2.93
C LEU A 182 1.87 -17.64 -2.75
N ARG A 183 1.67 -18.30 -1.60
CA ARG A 183 0.38 -18.90 -1.24
C ARG A 183 -0.73 -17.84 -1.17
N LEU A 184 -0.47 -16.68 -0.57
CA LEU A 184 -1.43 -15.57 -0.48
C LEU A 184 -1.70 -14.92 -1.84
N CYS A 185 -0.72 -14.88 -2.74
CA CYS A 185 -0.95 -14.48 -4.14
C CYS A 185 -1.97 -15.38 -4.85
N GLY A 186 -2.13 -16.62 -4.39
CA GLY A 186 -3.10 -17.59 -4.88
C GLY A 186 -4.33 -17.79 -4.00
N ASP A 187 -4.58 -16.94 -2.99
CA ASP A 187 -5.69 -17.09 -2.04
C ASP A 187 -7.06 -17.15 -2.74
N ASP A 188 -7.98 -17.95 -2.22
CA ASP A 188 -9.33 -18.06 -2.77
C ASP A 188 -10.12 -16.74 -2.62
N THR A 189 -9.81 -15.95 -1.59
CA THR A 189 -10.47 -14.68 -1.30
C THR A 189 -9.88 -13.56 -2.16
N PRO A 190 -10.68 -12.89 -3.03
CA PRO A 190 -10.13 -11.87 -3.92
C PRO A 190 -9.55 -10.65 -3.21
N MET A 191 -10.05 -10.32 -2.01
CA MET A 191 -9.52 -9.21 -1.21
C MET A 191 -8.08 -9.47 -0.75
N VAL A 192 -7.73 -10.73 -0.45
CA VAL A 192 -6.36 -11.14 -0.10
C VAL A 192 -5.46 -11.07 -1.32
N ARG A 193 -5.89 -11.63 -2.47
CA ARG A 193 -5.13 -11.53 -3.73
C ARG A 193 -4.90 -10.09 -4.15
N ARG A 194 -5.90 -9.23 -4.00
CA ARG A 194 -5.77 -7.79 -4.25
C ARG A 194 -4.69 -7.17 -3.36
N GLN A 195 -4.67 -7.50 -2.07
CA GLN A 195 -3.66 -6.98 -1.17
C GLN A 195 -2.26 -7.52 -1.51
N ALA A 196 -2.13 -8.81 -1.80
CA ALA A 196 -0.88 -9.41 -2.27
C ALA A 196 -0.36 -8.71 -3.55
N ALA A 197 -1.23 -8.51 -4.54
CA ALA A 197 -0.88 -7.77 -5.75
C ALA A 197 -0.44 -6.33 -5.46
N ASN A 198 -1.03 -5.66 -4.45
CA ASN A 198 -0.70 -4.29 -4.10
C ASN A 198 0.70 -4.13 -3.49
N VAL A 199 1.18 -5.15 -2.77
CA VAL A 199 2.48 -5.15 -2.07
C VAL A 199 3.61 -5.81 -2.87
N LEU A 200 3.30 -6.46 -3.99
CA LEU A 200 4.28 -7.20 -4.80
C LEU A 200 5.50 -6.37 -5.16
N GLY A 201 5.32 -5.11 -5.55
CA GLY A 201 6.43 -4.21 -5.86
C GLY A 201 7.43 -4.08 -4.70
N SER A 202 6.95 -3.85 -3.48
CA SER A 202 7.81 -3.74 -2.29
C SER A 202 8.48 -5.06 -1.95
N VAL A 203 7.79 -6.19 -2.13
CA VAL A 203 8.42 -7.52 -1.97
C VAL A 203 9.53 -7.73 -3.00
N ALA A 204 9.31 -7.32 -4.26
CA ALA A 204 10.30 -7.46 -5.32
C ALA A 204 11.55 -6.59 -5.06
N GLU A 205 11.37 -5.37 -4.54
CA GLU A 205 12.45 -4.46 -4.20
C GLU A 205 13.40 -5.05 -3.15
N GLU A 206 12.87 -5.72 -2.12
CA GLU A 206 13.71 -6.38 -1.09
C GLU A 206 14.42 -7.65 -1.60
N LEU A 207 14.03 -8.18 -2.77
CA LEU A 207 14.62 -9.39 -3.36
C LEU A 207 15.57 -9.10 -4.52
N ASP A 208 15.62 -7.87 -5.03
CA ASP A 208 16.30 -7.46 -6.28
C ASP A 208 17.73 -8.00 -6.41
N GLN A 209 18.45 -8.19 -5.29
CA GLN A 209 19.82 -8.72 -5.28
C GLN A 209 20.00 -10.00 -4.45
N GLU A 210 18.95 -10.53 -3.85
CA GLU A 210 19.06 -11.62 -2.85
C GLU A 210 18.42 -12.94 -3.28
N ALA A 211 17.45 -12.92 -4.20
CA ALA A 211 16.73 -14.12 -4.60
C ALA A 211 16.27 -14.07 -6.07
N PRO A 212 16.13 -15.22 -6.74
CA PRO A 212 15.52 -15.27 -8.06
C PRO A 212 14.05 -14.82 -8.00
N LEU A 213 13.66 -13.94 -8.92
CA LEU A 213 12.32 -13.35 -8.99
C LEU A 213 11.29 -14.20 -9.76
N GLU A 214 11.69 -15.37 -10.28
CA GLU A 214 10.86 -16.17 -11.20
C GLU A 214 9.46 -16.48 -10.64
N ASP A 215 9.38 -17.00 -9.42
CA ASP A 215 8.09 -17.31 -8.78
C ASP A 215 7.25 -16.04 -8.55
N LEU A 216 7.89 -14.91 -8.28
CA LEU A 216 7.23 -13.62 -8.11
C LEU A 216 6.69 -13.08 -9.44
N LEU A 217 7.44 -13.27 -10.53
CA LEU A 217 7.02 -12.91 -11.89
C LEU A 217 5.84 -13.77 -12.35
N GLN A 218 5.82 -15.05 -12.00
CA GLN A 218 4.67 -15.93 -12.25
C GLN A 218 3.42 -15.48 -11.46
N ALA A 219 3.58 -15.10 -10.20
CA ALA A 219 2.49 -14.52 -9.40
C ALA A 219 1.99 -13.20 -10.00
N PHE A 220 2.91 -12.33 -10.44
CA PHE A 220 2.60 -11.09 -11.14
C PHE A 220 1.79 -11.32 -12.43
N GLU A 221 2.19 -12.29 -13.26
CA GLU A 221 1.41 -12.66 -14.44
C GLU A 221 0.01 -13.17 -14.08
N LYS A 222 -0.10 -13.98 -13.02
CA LYS A 222 -1.40 -14.47 -12.55
C LYS A 222 -2.31 -13.32 -12.15
N PHE A 223 -1.81 -12.30 -11.46
CA PHE A 223 -2.59 -11.12 -11.11
C PHE A 223 -3.11 -10.36 -12.33
N SER A 224 -2.34 -10.29 -13.42
CA SER A 224 -2.78 -9.66 -14.67
C SER A 224 -3.93 -10.41 -15.37
N ARG A 225 -4.15 -11.68 -15.00
CA ARG A 225 -5.20 -12.55 -15.56
C ARG A 225 -6.27 -12.90 -14.51
N ASP A 226 -6.28 -12.22 -13.36
CA ASP A 226 -7.26 -12.49 -12.30
C ASP A 226 -8.69 -12.21 -12.77
N GLU A 227 -9.66 -12.96 -12.25
CA GLU A 227 -11.07 -12.75 -12.59
C GLU A 227 -11.57 -11.37 -12.15
N GLN A 228 -11.04 -10.85 -11.04
CA GLN A 228 -11.42 -9.54 -10.51
C GLN A 228 -10.60 -8.42 -11.15
N ASP A 229 -11.28 -7.45 -11.78
CA ASP A 229 -10.61 -6.29 -12.37
C ASP A 229 -9.87 -5.46 -11.31
N SER A 230 -10.39 -5.39 -10.08
CA SER A 230 -9.74 -4.73 -8.94
C SER A 230 -8.38 -5.32 -8.57
N VAL A 231 -8.10 -6.57 -8.93
CA VAL A 231 -6.77 -7.19 -8.82
C VAL A 231 -5.94 -6.87 -10.06
N ARG A 232 -6.50 -7.04 -11.27
CA ARG A 232 -5.79 -6.79 -12.53
C ARG A 232 -5.27 -5.37 -12.66
N ILE A 233 -6.00 -4.37 -12.16
CA ILE A 233 -5.57 -2.95 -12.14
C ILE A 233 -4.19 -2.79 -11.47
N LEU A 234 -3.89 -3.59 -10.45
CA LEU A 234 -2.62 -3.50 -9.72
C LEU A 234 -1.43 -4.05 -10.53
N ALA A 235 -1.66 -4.81 -11.59
CA ALA A 235 -0.60 -5.28 -12.48
C ALA A 235 0.17 -4.11 -13.10
N ILE A 236 -0.50 -2.99 -13.42
CA ILE A 236 0.15 -1.80 -13.99
C ILE A 236 1.11 -1.14 -12.99
N LYS A 237 0.69 -1.01 -11.72
CA LYS A 237 1.56 -0.56 -10.62
C LYS A 237 2.78 -1.49 -10.49
N ASN A 238 2.56 -2.80 -10.60
CA ASN A 238 3.63 -3.79 -10.54
C ASN A 238 4.58 -3.72 -11.74
N CYS A 239 4.10 -3.44 -12.96
CA CYS A 239 4.96 -3.17 -14.11
C CYS A 239 5.93 -2.01 -13.83
N ILE A 240 5.49 -0.98 -13.12
CA ILE A 240 6.30 0.19 -12.75
C ILE A 240 7.28 -0.13 -11.62
N ALA A 241 6.87 -0.91 -10.63
CA ALA A 241 7.74 -1.30 -9.51
C ALA A 241 8.84 -2.26 -9.98
N LEU A 242 8.45 -3.37 -10.62
CA LEU A 242 9.37 -4.28 -11.31
C LEU A 242 10.23 -3.51 -12.32
N GLY A 243 9.59 -2.51 -12.96
CA GLY A 243 10.13 -1.36 -13.69
C GLY A 243 11.51 -0.86 -13.25
N ARG A 244 11.61 -0.63 -11.95
CA ARG A 244 12.68 0.15 -11.33
C ARG A 244 13.79 -0.71 -10.75
N LEU A 245 13.61 -2.03 -10.73
CA LEU A 245 14.58 -2.98 -10.22
C LEU A 245 15.90 -2.91 -10.99
N ARG A 246 17.02 -3.06 -10.26
CA ARG A 246 18.37 -2.90 -10.78
C ARG A 246 18.74 -4.06 -11.68
N ASP A 247 18.49 -5.28 -11.22
CA ASP A 247 18.68 -6.50 -12.00
C ASP A 247 17.42 -6.74 -12.82
N SER A 248 17.19 -5.78 -13.71
CA SER A 248 16.12 -5.71 -14.73
C SER A 248 15.49 -7.09 -14.99
N PRO A 249 14.28 -7.37 -14.47
CA PRO A 249 13.60 -8.64 -14.72
C PRO A 249 13.38 -8.83 -16.23
N ASP A 250 13.10 -10.06 -16.68
CA ASP A 250 12.85 -10.29 -18.11
C ASP A 250 11.59 -9.53 -18.57
N TRP A 251 11.86 -8.32 -19.09
CA TRP A 251 10.86 -7.41 -19.63
C TRP A 251 10.13 -8.01 -20.82
N GLN A 252 10.84 -8.79 -21.65
CA GLN A 252 10.29 -9.33 -22.88
C GLN A 252 9.38 -10.52 -22.57
N GLY A 253 9.80 -11.37 -21.64
CA GLY A 253 9.05 -12.55 -21.20
C GLY A 253 7.83 -12.23 -20.35
N HIS A 254 7.95 -11.31 -19.38
CA HIS A 254 6.90 -11.11 -18.37
C HIS A 254 6.19 -9.76 -18.47
N ILE A 255 6.95 -8.65 -18.46
CA ILE A 255 6.35 -7.33 -18.22
C ILE A 255 5.63 -6.78 -19.46
N ILE A 256 6.24 -6.88 -20.65
CA ILE A 256 5.61 -6.42 -21.91
C ILE A 256 4.31 -7.18 -22.22
N PRO A 257 4.25 -8.53 -22.10
CA PRO A 257 3.00 -9.26 -22.26
C PRO A 257 1.90 -8.81 -21.30
N VAL A 258 2.24 -8.53 -20.03
CA VAL A 258 1.27 -8.02 -19.06
C VAL A 258 0.78 -6.61 -19.44
N MET A 259 1.67 -5.70 -19.85
CA MET A 259 1.26 -4.37 -20.31
C MET A 259 0.31 -4.44 -21.52
N LYS A 260 0.60 -5.32 -22.49
CA LYS A 260 -0.28 -5.58 -23.63
C LYS A 260 -1.65 -6.06 -23.18
N GLY A 261 -1.69 -7.06 -22.30
CA GLY A 261 -2.93 -7.58 -21.72
C GLY A 261 -3.73 -6.49 -20.99
N CYS A 262 -3.07 -5.59 -20.26
CA CYS A 262 -3.73 -4.48 -19.57
C CYS A 262 -4.30 -3.44 -20.53
N ALA A 263 -3.61 -3.15 -21.64
CA ALA A 263 -4.09 -2.20 -22.66
C ALA A 263 -5.26 -2.77 -23.50
N GLU A 264 -5.40 -4.10 -23.56
CA GLU A 264 -6.45 -4.83 -24.26
C GLU A 264 -7.52 -5.41 -23.31
N ASP A 265 -7.47 -5.06 -22.02
CA ASP A 265 -8.32 -5.68 -20.99
C ASP A 265 -9.81 -5.44 -21.25
N LYS A 266 -10.65 -6.42 -20.92
CA LYS A 266 -12.11 -6.31 -21.02
C LYS A 266 -12.68 -5.19 -20.14
N SER A 267 -12.09 -4.92 -18.98
CA SER A 267 -12.49 -3.85 -18.07
C SER A 267 -11.83 -2.54 -18.48
N TRP A 268 -12.66 -1.56 -18.78
CA TRP A 268 -12.19 -0.21 -19.10
C TRP A 268 -11.42 0.43 -17.95
N ARG A 269 -11.64 0.00 -16.70
CA ARG A 269 -10.91 0.49 -15.53
C ARG A 269 -9.43 0.10 -15.58
N VAL A 270 -9.12 -1.12 -16.06
CA VAL A 270 -7.73 -1.57 -16.26
C VAL A 270 -7.09 -0.75 -17.37
N ARG A 271 -7.78 -0.60 -18.51
CA ARG A 271 -7.29 0.22 -19.63
C ARG A 271 -7.11 1.70 -19.25
N TYR A 272 -8.02 2.24 -18.45
CA TYR A 272 -7.93 3.59 -17.87
C TYR A 272 -6.68 3.72 -17.01
N THR A 273 -6.43 2.79 -16.07
CA THR A 273 -5.24 2.85 -15.22
C THR A 273 -3.96 2.70 -16.04
N MET A 274 -3.97 1.90 -17.11
CA MET A 274 -2.85 1.79 -18.04
C MET A 274 -2.59 3.15 -18.70
N ALA A 275 -3.63 3.79 -19.25
CA ALA A 275 -3.57 5.10 -19.88
C ALA A 275 -3.08 6.20 -18.90
N ASP A 276 -3.58 6.20 -17.67
CA ASP A 276 -3.17 7.12 -16.62
C ASP A 276 -1.69 6.97 -16.23
N SER A 277 -1.18 5.73 -16.31
CA SER A 277 0.17 5.35 -15.92
C SER A 277 1.19 5.39 -17.05
N VAL A 278 0.80 5.69 -18.30
CA VAL A 278 1.70 5.67 -19.47
C VAL A 278 2.93 6.55 -19.25
N GLN A 279 2.78 7.71 -18.62
CA GLN A 279 3.90 8.58 -18.31
C GLN A 279 4.97 7.87 -17.47
N GLN A 280 4.56 7.24 -16.37
CA GLN A 280 5.47 6.52 -15.47
C GLN A 280 6.08 5.30 -16.15
N LEU A 281 5.32 4.62 -17.02
CA LEU A 281 5.84 3.54 -17.84
C LEU A 281 6.91 4.04 -18.82
N CYS A 282 6.73 5.21 -19.45
CA CYS A 282 7.77 5.81 -20.26
C CYS A 282 9.03 6.14 -19.45
N GLU A 283 8.89 6.68 -18.23
CA GLU A 283 10.00 6.99 -17.32
C GLU A 283 10.83 5.74 -16.99
N VAL A 284 10.13 4.65 -16.70
CA VAL A 284 10.73 3.36 -16.34
C VAL A 284 11.41 2.70 -17.54
N PHE A 285 10.73 2.65 -18.68
CA PHE A 285 11.22 1.93 -19.86
C PHE A 285 12.25 2.72 -20.67
N ARG A 286 12.34 4.04 -20.46
CA ARG A 286 13.31 4.95 -21.10
C ARG A 286 13.36 4.74 -22.62
N SER A 287 14.51 4.35 -23.16
CA SER A 287 14.69 4.12 -24.60
C SER A 287 13.79 3.02 -25.17
N LYS A 288 13.33 2.06 -24.35
CA LYS A 288 12.41 1.00 -24.77
C LYS A 288 10.95 1.46 -24.84
N ALA A 289 10.61 2.62 -24.28
CA ALA A 289 9.24 3.12 -24.26
C ALA A 289 8.67 3.27 -25.68
N THR A 290 9.51 3.72 -26.64
CA THR A 290 9.13 3.88 -28.05
C THR A 290 8.65 2.59 -28.70
N THR A 291 9.22 1.44 -28.35
CA THR A 291 8.85 0.15 -28.97
C THR A 291 7.82 -0.62 -28.15
N ALA A 292 7.83 -0.48 -26.83
CA ALA A 292 6.98 -1.26 -25.93
C ALA A 292 5.71 -0.52 -25.49
N VAL A 293 5.81 0.76 -25.16
CA VAL A 293 4.73 1.54 -24.53
C VAL A 293 3.93 2.33 -25.58
N MET A 294 4.61 2.91 -26.56
CA MET A 294 3.95 3.79 -27.54
C MET A 294 2.87 3.13 -28.40
N PRO A 295 3.04 1.90 -28.91
CA PRO A 295 1.95 1.23 -29.62
C PRO A 295 0.69 1.07 -28.77
N LEU A 296 0.87 0.76 -27.47
CA LEU A 296 -0.24 0.62 -26.52
C LEU A 296 -0.89 1.96 -26.22
N TYR A 297 -0.09 3.02 -26.08
CA TYR A 297 -0.62 4.36 -25.85
C TYR A 297 -1.46 4.87 -27.04
N LEU A 298 -1.00 4.66 -28.27
CA LEU A 298 -1.75 5.01 -29.48
C LEU A 298 -3.09 4.27 -29.57
N GLN A 299 -3.11 3.01 -29.15
CA GLN A 299 -4.35 2.23 -29.01
C GLN A 299 -5.30 2.85 -27.98
N LEU A 300 -4.79 3.22 -26.80
CA LEU A 300 -5.61 3.82 -25.72
C LEU A 300 -6.17 5.20 -26.10
N LEU A 301 -5.46 5.99 -26.91
CA LEU A 301 -5.99 7.24 -27.48
C LEU A 301 -7.19 6.99 -28.42
N SER A 302 -7.34 5.77 -28.94
CA SER A 302 -8.45 5.34 -29.79
C SER A 302 -9.40 4.37 -29.09
N ASP A 303 -9.39 4.31 -27.75
CA ASP A 303 -10.23 3.39 -26.97
C ASP A 303 -11.72 3.61 -27.23
N GLN A 304 -12.54 2.57 -27.09
CA GLN A 304 -13.99 2.70 -27.24
C GLN A 304 -14.63 3.52 -26.11
N GLU A 305 -14.04 3.51 -24.90
CA GLU A 305 -14.56 4.20 -23.74
C GLU A 305 -14.05 5.64 -23.63
N VAL A 306 -14.96 6.56 -23.33
CA VAL A 306 -14.70 8.00 -23.30
C VAL A 306 -13.68 8.35 -22.23
N GLU A 307 -13.80 7.76 -21.05
CA GLU A 307 -12.95 7.99 -19.88
C GLU A 307 -11.50 7.59 -20.17
N VAL A 308 -11.28 6.49 -20.90
CA VAL A 308 -9.95 6.02 -21.29
C VAL A 308 -9.33 6.99 -22.30
N ARG A 309 -10.07 7.39 -23.34
CA ARG A 309 -9.58 8.39 -24.31
C ARG A 309 -9.29 9.72 -23.65
N MET A 310 -10.13 10.15 -22.70
CA MET A 310 -9.98 11.41 -21.98
C MET A 310 -8.69 11.42 -21.18
N ILE A 311 -8.42 10.39 -20.37
CA ILE A 311 -7.16 10.33 -19.60
C ILE A 311 -5.96 10.14 -20.52
N ALA A 312 -6.07 9.34 -21.57
CA ALA A 312 -5.00 9.19 -22.56
C ALA A 312 -4.64 10.53 -23.21
N ALA A 313 -5.64 11.33 -23.62
CA ALA A 313 -5.44 12.66 -24.20
C ALA A 313 -4.74 13.64 -23.24
N ALA A 314 -5.07 13.57 -21.93
CA ALA A 314 -4.43 14.39 -20.91
C ALA A 314 -2.93 14.09 -20.76
N ARG A 315 -2.47 12.91 -21.17
CA ARG A 315 -1.08 12.46 -21.07
C ARG A 315 -0.22 12.78 -22.30
N ILE A 316 -0.77 13.40 -23.35
CA ILE A 316 -0.05 13.61 -24.62
C ILE A 316 1.23 14.42 -24.43
N ALA A 317 1.16 15.55 -23.74
CA ALA A 317 2.33 16.39 -23.49
C ALA A 317 3.39 15.73 -22.60
N PRO A 318 3.05 15.23 -21.38
CA PRO A 318 4.06 14.59 -20.55
C PRO A 318 4.66 13.35 -21.22
N VAL A 319 3.90 12.57 -21.99
CA VAL A 319 4.42 11.42 -22.74
C VAL A 319 5.37 11.85 -23.87
N SER A 320 5.05 12.96 -24.57
CA SER A 320 5.91 13.52 -25.62
C SER A 320 7.26 14.03 -25.11
N ALA A 321 7.32 14.46 -23.85
CA ALA A 321 8.57 14.92 -23.24
C ALA A 321 9.65 13.82 -23.14
N PHE A 322 9.27 12.53 -23.16
CA PHE A 322 10.24 11.41 -23.10
C PHE A 322 10.96 11.15 -24.41
N ASN A 323 10.32 11.44 -25.53
CA ASN A 323 10.90 11.24 -26.86
C ASN A 323 10.51 12.42 -27.76
N PRO A 324 11.12 13.61 -27.57
CA PRO A 324 10.76 14.83 -28.27
C PRO A 324 11.34 14.86 -29.69
N THR A 325 11.12 13.79 -30.46
CA THR A 325 11.57 13.66 -31.85
C THR A 325 10.43 13.98 -32.81
N LYS A 326 10.80 14.38 -34.03
CA LYS A 326 9.84 14.63 -35.10
C LYS A 326 9.03 13.37 -35.41
N GLU A 327 9.70 12.23 -35.44
CA GLU A 327 9.10 10.92 -35.75
C GLU A 327 8.06 10.52 -34.71
N PHE A 328 8.30 10.86 -33.44
CA PHE A 328 7.36 10.62 -32.36
C PHE A 328 6.11 11.50 -32.49
N LEU A 329 6.30 12.79 -32.78
CA LEU A 329 5.20 13.70 -33.05
C LEU A 329 4.38 13.22 -34.25
N GLU A 330 5.03 12.87 -35.35
CA GLU A 330 4.39 12.31 -36.56
C GLU A 330 3.56 11.05 -36.26
N ALA A 331 4.03 10.19 -35.35
CA ALA A 331 3.29 9.00 -34.93
C ALA A 331 2.04 9.33 -34.09
N LEU A 332 2.06 10.41 -33.30
CA LEU A 332 0.91 10.85 -32.50
C LEU A 332 -0.15 11.59 -33.32
N MET A 333 0.26 12.27 -34.40
CA MET A 333 -0.62 13.14 -35.18
C MET A 333 -1.93 12.48 -35.62
N PRO A 334 -1.96 11.26 -36.20
CA PRO A 334 -3.21 10.63 -36.62
C PRO A 334 -4.19 10.39 -35.46
N ALA A 335 -3.67 10.10 -34.26
CA ALA A 335 -4.49 9.93 -33.07
C ALA A 335 -5.04 11.27 -32.60
N MET A 336 -4.20 12.30 -32.53
CA MET A 336 -4.62 13.64 -32.10
C MET A 336 -5.64 14.27 -33.06
N GLU A 337 -5.48 14.08 -34.37
CA GLU A 337 -6.45 14.52 -35.38
C GLU A 337 -7.79 13.80 -35.21
N LYS A 338 -7.80 12.48 -34.99
CA LYS A 338 -9.04 11.75 -34.72
C LYS A 338 -9.80 12.31 -33.51
N LEU A 339 -9.09 12.75 -32.48
CA LEU A 339 -9.67 13.32 -31.27
C LEU A 339 -10.24 14.74 -31.46
N THR A 340 -9.84 15.47 -32.51
CA THR A 340 -10.45 16.77 -32.87
C THR A 340 -11.56 16.67 -33.90
N MET A 341 -11.71 15.51 -34.55
CA MET A 341 -12.72 15.31 -35.59
C MET A 341 -14.15 15.31 -35.02
N PRO A 342 -15.17 15.63 -35.83
CA PRO A 342 -16.58 15.56 -35.42
C PRO A 342 -17.03 14.18 -34.93
N ARG A 343 -16.27 13.12 -35.23
CA ARG A 343 -16.53 11.75 -34.75
C ARG A 343 -16.23 11.58 -33.26
N GLU A 344 -15.39 12.43 -32.67
CA GLU A 344 -15.21 12.50 -31.22
C GLU A 344 -16.31 13.37 -30.62
N HIS A 345 -17.41 12.73 -30.23
CA HIS A 345 -18.59 13.43 -29.73
C HIS A 345 -18.42 13.93 -28.29
N SER A 346 -17.49 13.35 -27.51
CA SER A 346 -17.29 13.74 -26.12
C SER A 346 -16.51 15.05 -26.01
N GLN A 347 -17.19 16.09 -25.51
CA GLN A 347 -16.54 17.37 -25.20
C GLN A 347 -15.42 17.22 -24.17
N HIS A 348 -15.52 16.25 -23.25
CA HIS A 348 -14.52 16.03 -22.21
C HIS A 348 -13.20 15.51 -22.79
N VAL A 349 -13.26 14.65 -23.81
CA VAL A 349 -12.06 14.17 -24.52
C VAL A 349 -11.40 15.32 -25.28
N ARG A 350 -12.20 16.12 -26.00
CA ARG A 350 -11.68 17.28 -26.74
C ARG A 350 -11.10 18.35 -25.80
N ALA A 351 -11.73 18.59 -24.65
CA ALA A 351 -11.25 19.52 -23.64
C ALA A 351 -9.96 19.02 -22.97
N SER A 352 -9.85 17.70 -22.75
CA SER A 352 -8.63 17.07 -22.26
C SER A 352 -7.46 17.22 -23.25
N LEU A 353 -7.72 16.97 -24.54
CA LEU A 353 -6.74 17.24 -25.59
C LEU A 353 -6.35 18.72 -25.64
N ALA A 354 -7.32 19.65 -25.58
CA ALA A 354 -7.07 21.09 -25.57
C ALA A 354 -6.14 21.50 -24.41
N GLY A 355 -6.41 20.99 -23.21
CA GLY A 355 -5.57 21.25 -22.03
C GLY A 355 -4.15 20.67 -22.14
N SER A 356 -3.94 19.61 -22.92
CA SER A 356 -2.61 19.01 -23.08
C SER A 356 -1.85 19.54 -24.30
N VAL A 357 -2.51 19.91 -25.39
CA VAL A 357 -1.84 20.13 -26.68
C VAL A 357 -0.91 21.34 -26.70
N LEU A 358 -1.21 22.39 -25.93
CA LEU A 358 -0.30 23.54 -25.79
C LEU A 358 1.03 23.16 -25.12
N GLY A 359 1.02 22.14 -24.26
CA GLY A 359 2.22 21.62 -23.63
C GLY A 359 3.23 21.04 -24.64
N LEU A 360 2.82 20.77 -25.88
CA LEU A 360 3.70 20.28 -26.94
C LEU A 360 4.57 21.37 -27.57
N THR A 361 4.13 22.64 -27.52
CA THR A 361 4.88 23.76 -28.12
C THR A 361 6.29 23.93 -27.54
N PRO A 362 6.50 23.98 -26.22
CA PRO A 362 7.85 24.05 -25.67
C PRO A 362 8.67 22.77 -25.90
N ILE A 363 8.03 21.63 -26.16
CA ILE A 363 8.71 20.32 -26.37
C ILE A 363 9.29 20.23 -27.79
N PHE A 364 8.51 20.59 -28.81
CA PHE A 364 8.90 20.44 -30.21
C PHE A 364 9.42 21.72 -30.88
N GLY A 365 9.31 22.85 -30.17
CA GLY A 365 9.76 24.15 -30.64
C GLY A 365 8.91 24.71 -31.79
N THR A 366 9.27 25.93 -32.22
CA THR A 366 8.44 26.74 -33.12
C THR A 366 8.19 26.07 -34.46
N LYS A 367 9.22 25.50 -35.10
CA LYS A 367 9.10 24.95 -36.46
C LYS A 367 8.09 23.79 -36.52
N LEU A 368 8.28 22.77 -35.69
CA LEU A 368 7.38 21.61 -35.66
C LEU A 368 5.99 21.97 -35.14
N THR A 369 5.89 22.93 -34.22
CA THR A 369 4.58 23.46 -33.80
C THR A 369 3.82 24.06 -34.98
N VAL A 370 4.49 24.87 -35.80
CA VAL A 370 3.89 25.48 -36.99
C VAL A 370 3.47 24.42 -38.01
N ASP A 371 4.36 23.46 -38.27
CA ASP A 371 4.17 22.45 -39.32
C ASP A 371 3.08 21.42 -38.96
N TYR A 372 2.94 21.05 -37.68
CA TYR A 372 2.07 19.93 -37.26
C TYR A 372 0.93 20.33 -36.31
N LEU A 373 1.16 21.24 -35.36
CA LEU A 373 0.20 21.46 -34.26
C LEU A 373 -0.82 22.57 -34.56
N ILE A 374 -0.51 23.52 -35.46
CA ILE A 374 -1.42 24.63 -35.80
C ILE A 374 -2.79 24.13 -36.26
N SER A 375 -2.83 23.09 -37.08
CA SER A 375 -4.10 22.53 -37.57
C SER A 375 -4.99 22.11 -36.40
N ILE A 376 -4.44 21.40 -35.43
CA ILE A 376 -5.13 20.91 -34.24
C ILE A 376 -5.61 22.07 -33.36
N PHE A 377 -4.76 23.08 -33.14
CA PHE A 377 -5.15 24.28 -32.39
C PHE A 377 -6.33 25.01 -33.03
N LEU A 378 -6.31 25.20 -34.35
CA LEU A 378 -7.39 25.90 -35.06
C LEU A 378 -8.71 25.14 -35.02
N HIS A 379 -8.68 23.80 -35.00
CA HIS A 379 -9.89 22.99 -34.83
C HIS A 379 -10.45 23.16 -33.41
N LEU A 380 -9.62 23.04 -32.38
CA LEU A 380 -10.05 23.16 -30.98
C LEU A 380 -10.51 24.58 -30.62
N LEU A 381 -9.88 25.62 -31.18
CA LEU A 381 -10.29 27.01 -30.96
C LEU A 381 -11.68 27.31 -31.55
N ARG A 382 -12.07 26.56 -32.58
CA ARG A 382 -13.38 26.66 -33.24
C ARG A 382 -14.39 25.64 -32.72
N ASP A 383 -14.08 24.94 -31.63
CA ASP A 383 -14.98 23.95 -31.05
C ASP A 383 -16.32 24.60 -30.63
N GLU A 384 -17.39 23.81 -30.73
CA GLU A 384 -18.73 24.21 -30.33
C GLU A 384 -18.83 24.35 -28.81
N SER A 385 -18.10 23.52 -28.05
CA SER A 385 -18.10 23.56 -26.59
C SER A 385 -17.25 24.71 -26.06
N PRO A 386 -17.82 25.62 -25.24
CA PRO A 386 -17.05 26.66 -24.57
C PRO A 386 -15.93 26.11 -23.68
N GLU A 387 -16.13 24.95 -23.07
CA GLU A 387 -15.14 24.33 -22.17
C GLU A 387 -13.87 23.95 -22.93
N VAL A 388 -14.01 23.37 -24.13
CA VAL A 388 -12.87 23.02 -24.99
C VAL A 388 -12.07 24.28 -25.34
N ARG A 389 -12.76 25.35 -25.75
CA ARG A 389 -12.12 26.63 -26.10
C ARG A 389 -11.46 27.34 -24.92
N LEU A 390 -11.97 27.15 -23.70
CA LEU A 390 -11.40 27.72 -22.47
C LEU A 390 -10.18 26.95 -21.95
N LYS A 391 -10.06 25.67 -22.32
CA LYS A 391 -8.94 24.80 -21.93
C LYS A 391 -7.71 24.95 -22.84
N LEU A 392 -7.94 25.40 -24.07
CA LEU A 392 -6.90 25.88 -24.99
C LEU A 392 -6.46 27.28 -24.54
#